data_AF-A0A967GWY2-F1
#
_entry.id   AF-A0A967GWY2-F1
#
_cell.length_a   1.000
_cell.length_b   1.000
_cell.length_c   1.000
_cell.angle_alpha   90.00
_cell.angle_beta   90.00
_cell.angle_gamma   90.00
#
_symmetry.space_group_name_H-M   'P 1'
#
loop_
_entity.id
_entity.type
_entity.pdbx_description
1 polymer ?
#
loop_
_entity_poly.entity_id
_entity_poly.type
_entity_poly.pdbx_seq_one_letter_code
_entity_poly.pdbx_strand_id
1 'polypeptide(L)'
;TTVTAVGFVGAGLLTYEQSLGVIFGANIGTTLKGWIVAVFGLKVELGVLSLLLIFIAALFMLIGKGVWRESGKAVAGFALLFLGFDFLKEGLEGGANAISLEQFSSSTV
;
A
#
# COMPACT_ATOMS: atom_id res chain seq x y z
N THR A 1 13.39 12.76 -8.19
CA THR A 1 14.35 11.91 -8.93
C THR A 1 14.63 12.47 -10.33
N THR A 2 13.61 12.85 -11.10
CA THR A 2 13.77 13.38 -12.46
C THR A 2 14.66 14.62 -12.55
N VAL A 3 14.44 15.62 -11.69
CA VAL A 3 15.26 16.87 -11.69
C VAL A 3 16.74 16.57 -11.38
N THR A 4 17.01 15.65 -10.46
CA THR A 4 18.37 15.20 -10.13
C THR A 4 19.03 14.47 -11.30
N ALA A 5 18.30 13.55 -11.95
CA ALA A 5 18.82 12.80 -13.11
C ALA A 5 19.09 13.71 -14.32
N VAL A 6 18.26 14.73 -14.55
CA VAL A 6 18.47 15.75 -15.60
C VAL A 6 19.65 16.67 -15.24
N GLY A 7 19.82 17.03 -13.97
CA GLY A 7 20.97 17.79 -13.49
C GLY A 7 22.30 17.07 -13.70
N PHE A 8 22.34 15.75 -13.52
CA PHE A 8 23.53 14.94 -13.80
C PHE A 8 23.88 14.83 -15.29
N VAL A 9 22.87 14.89 -16.17
CA VAL A 9 23.12 15.02 -17.62
C VAL A 9 23.71 16.40 -17.93
N GLY A 10 23.16 17.46 -17.35
CA GLY A 10 23.69 18.82 -17.51
C GLY A 10 25.13 18.99 -16.99
N ALA A 11 25.53 18.22 -15.98
CA ALA A 11 26.89 18.19 -15.44
C ALA A 11 27.85 17.22 -16.17
N GLY A 12 27.37 16.49 -17.19
CA GLY A 12 28.16 15.49 -17.93
C GLY A 12 28.46 14.20 -17.16
N LEU A 13 27.81 13.97 -16.01
CA LEU A 13 27.99 12.78 -15.16
C LEU A 13 27.21 11.56 -15.67
N LEU A 14 26.12 11.78 -16.42
CA LEU A 14 25.31 10.74 -17.05
C LEU A 14 25.01 11.12 -18.50
N THR A 15 24.95 10.13 -19.38
CA THR A 15 24.44 10.33 -20.74
C THR A 15 22.91 10.43 -20.75
N TYR A 16 22.35 11.00 -21.82
CA TYR A 16 20.90 11.13 -21.99
C TYR A 16 20.18 9.77 -21.90
N GLU A 17 20.71 8.75 -22.57
CA GLU A 17 20.16 7.40 -22.57
C GLU A 17 20.18 6.76 -21.16
N GLN A 18 21.27 6.96 -20.41
CA GLN A 18 21.38 6.47 -19.03
C GLN A 18 20.38 7.18 -18.10
N SER A 19 20.17 8.48 -18.29
CA SER A 19 19.22 9.26 -17.48
C SER A 19 17.77 8.82 -17.71
N LEU A 20 17.39 8.53 -18.96
CA LEU A 20 16.07 7.97 -19.27
C LEU A 20 15.84 6.64 -18.55
N GLY A 21 16.83 5.75 -18.54
CA GLY A 21 16.76 4.48 -17.79
C GLY A 21 16.54 4.68 -16.29
N VAL A 22 17.24 5.64 -15.67
CA VAL A 22 17.07 5.97 -14.25
C VAL A 22 15.70 6.57 -13.97
N ILE A 23 15.20 7.46 -14.82
CA ILE A 23 13.91 8.14 -14.64
C ILE A 23 12.76 7.14 -14.77
N PHE A 24 12.73 6.37 -15.86
CA PHE A 24 11.68 5.38 -16.08
C PHE A 24 11.78 4.24 -15.06
N GLY A 25 12.99 3.77 -14.74
CA GLY A 25 13.20 2.74 -13.72
C GLY A 25 12.72 3.17 -12.33
N ALA A 26 13.02 4.39 -11.91
CA ALA A 26 12.57 4.90 -10.60
C ALA A 26 11.05 5.06 -10.53
N ASN A 27 10.42 5.61 -11.58
CA ASN A 27 8.97 5.85 -11.61
C ASN A 27 8.17 4.56 -11.79
N ILE A 28 8.58 3.67 -12.70
CA ILE A 28 7.94 2.35 -12.88
C ILE A 28 8.16 1.50 -11.62
N GLY A 29 9.36 1.56 -11.04
CA GLY A 29 9.68 0.85 -9.79
C GLY A 29 8.79 1.26 -8.63
N THR A 30 8.43 2.54 -8.49
CA THR A 30 7.47 2.97 -7.46
C THR A 30 6.07 2.41 -7.67
N THR A 31 5.62 2.29 -8.92
CA THR A 31 4.33 1.66 -9.25
C THR A 31 4.37 0.14 -9.03
N LEU A 32 5.45 -0.52 -9.45
CA LEU A 32 5.66 -1.95 -9.24
C LEU A 32 5.68 -2.32 -7.76
N LYS A 33 6.30 -1.51 -6.90
CA LYS A 33 6.23 -1.71 -5.44
C LYS A 33 4.78 -1.70 -4.93
N GLY A 34 3.98 -0.74 -5.41
CA GLY A 34 2.54 -0.69 -5.10
C GLY A 34 1.79 -1.93 -5.59
N TRP A 35 2.08 -2.40 -6.81
CA TRP A 35 1.50 -3.63 -7.35
C TRP A 35 1.91 -4.90 -6.61
N ILE A 36 3.18 -5.00 -6.19
CA ILE A 36 3.65 -6.13 -5.37
C ILE A 36 2.88 -6.15 -4.05
N VAL A 37 2.74 -5.01 -3.38
CA VAL A 37 1.94 -4.92 -2.14
C VAL A 37 0.47 -5.19 -2.41
N ALA A 38 -0.10 -4.74 -3.53
CA ALA A 38 -1.49 -4.99 -3.85
C ALA A 38 -1.76 -6.47 -4.15
N VAL A 39 -0.94 -7.10 -4.99
CA VAL A 39 -1.17 -8.49 -5.41
C VAL A 39 -0.79 -9.47 -4.31
N PHE A 40 0.34 -9.27 -3.62
CA PHE A 40 0.81 -10.19 -2.59
C PHE A 40 0.31 -9.81 -1.18
N GLY A 41 0.19 -8.53 -0.88
CA GLY A 41 -0.26 -8.05 0.44
C GLY A 41 -1.78 -8.15 0.63
N LEU A 42 -2.62 -7.82 -0.36
CA LEU A 42 -4.09 -7.93 -0.23
C LEU A 42 -4.64 -9.36 -0.43
N LYS A 43 -3.80 -10.31 -0.88
CA LYS A 43 -4.17 -11.74 -0.99
C LYS A 43 -3.97 -12.51 0.32
N VAL A 44 -3.07 -12.05 1.18
CA VAL A 44 -3.01 -12.54 2.56
C VAL A 44 -4.25 -12.03 3.27
N GLU A 45 -4.92 -12.84 4.09
CA GLU A 45 -6.05 -12.40 4.91
C GLU A 45 -5.58 -11.29 5.87
N LEU A 46 -5.66 -10.05 5.38
CA LEU A 46 -5.17 -8.85 6.06
C LEU A 46 -5.91 -8.65 7.37
N GLY A 47 -7.17 -9.09 7.49
CA GLY A 47 -7.91 -9.09 8.74
C GLY A 47 -7.19 -9.82 9.87
N VAL A 48 -6.73 -11.06 9.63
CA VAL A 48 -6.03 -11.85 10.67
C VAL A 48 -4.65 -11.28 10.97
N LEU A 49 -3.90 -10.87 9.94
CA LEU A 49 -2.56 -10.30 10.11
C LEU A 49 -2.60 -8.94 10.81
N SER A 50 -3.56 -8.08 10.46
CA SER A 50 -3.75 -6.76 11.07
C SER A 50 -4.13 -6.89 12.54
N LEU A 51 -5.02 -7.82 12.89
CA LEU A 51 -5.42 -8.07 14.27
C LEU A 51 -4.24 -8.57 15.13
N LEU A 52 -3.42 -9.49 14.60
CA LEU A 52 -2.21 -9.96 15.27
C LEU A 52 -1.20 -8.82 15.49
N LEU A 53 -1.07 -7.94 14.49
CA LEU A 53 -0.16 -6.81 14.54
C LEU A 53 -0.64 -5.74 15.53
N ILE A 54 -1.95 -5.48 15.62
CA ILE A 54 -2.56 -4.62 16.64
C ILE A 54 -2.31 -5.20 18.04
N PHE A 55 -2.45 -6.52 18.21
CA PHE A 55 -2.18 -7.17 19.49
C PHE A 55 -0.73 -6.98 19.95
N ILE A 56 0.23 -7.22 19.05
CA ILE A 56 1.66 -7.01 19.32
C ILE A 56 1.96 -5.53 19.61
N ALA A 57 1.35 -4.61 18.86
CA ALA A 57 1.51 -3.18 19.06
C ALA A 57 0.96 -2.73 20.43
N ALA A 58 -0.21 -3.24 20.83
CA ALA A 58 -0.81 -2.99 22.13
C ALA A 58 0.07 -3.54 23.27
N LEU A 59 0.67 -4.72 23.07
CA LEU A 59 1.59 -5.32 24.04
C LEU A 59 2.85 -4.46 24.23
N PHE A 60 3.46 -3.98 23.14
CA PHE A 60 4.59 -3.05 23.20
C PHE A 60 4.22 -1.69 23.81
N MET A 61 2.98 -1.24 23.60
CA MET A 61 2.51 0.01 24.19
C MET A 61 2.26 -0.11 25.70
N LEU A 62 1.81 -1.28 26.17
CA LEU A 62 1.50 -1.55 27.57
C LEU A 62 2.75 -1.87 28.40
N ILE A 63 3.68 -2.66 27.85
CA ILE A 63 4.87 -3.14 28.57
C ILE A 63 6.10 -2.27 28.26
N GLY A 64 6.17 -1.69 27.05
CA GLY A 64 7.32 -0.94 26.58
C GLY A 64 7.50 0.41 27.28
N LYS A 65 8.75 0.82 27.45
CA LYS A 65 9.16 2.15 27.96
C LYS A 65 10.01 2.87 26.92
N GLY A 66 9.93 4.20 26.91
CA GLY A 66 10.69 5.05 25.98
C GLY A 66 10.42 4.68 24.52
N VAL A 67 11.49 4.40 23.77
CA VAL A 67 11.44 4.07 22.33
C VAL A 67 10.53 2.89 22.00
N TRP A 68 10.45 1.85 22.85
CA TRP A 68 9.60 0.68 22.59
C TRP A 68 8.10 1.02 22.60
N ARG A 69 7.69 1.97 23.45
CA ARG A 69 6.30 2.44 23.51
C ARG A 69 5.97 3.30 22.28
N GLU A 70 6.91 4.11 21.82
CA GLU A 70 6.72 4.93 20.61
C GLU A 70 6.70 4.08 19.34
N SER A 71 7.55 3.04 19.25
CA SER A 71 7.47 2.03 18.20
C SER A 71 6.13 1.29 18.25
N GLY A 72 5.63 0.93 19.44
CA GLY A 72 4.30 0.34 19.60
C GLY A 72 3.18 1.22 19.03
N LYS A 73 3.22 2.54 19.27
CA LYS A 73 2.25 3.49 18.67
C LYS A 73 2.37 3.56 17.15
N ALA A 74 3.59 3.57 16.61
CA ALA A 74 3.81 3.58 15.17
C ALA A 74 3.28 2.30 14.50
N VAL A 75 3.54 1.13 15.09
CA VAL A 75 3.04 -0.15 14.60
C VAL A 75 1.52 -0.23 14.74
N ALA A 76 0.94 0.27 15.84
CA ALA A 76 -0.51 0.32 16.02
C ALA A 76 -1.19 1.18 14.94
N GLY A 77 -0.66 2.37 14.67
CA GLY A 77 -1.17 3.24 13.60
C GLY A 77 -1.07 2.59 12.23
N PHE A 78 0.05 1.92 11.93
CA PHE A 78 0.22 1.17 10.69
C PHE A 78 -0.79 0.03 10.58
N ALA A 79 -0.96 -0.77 11.61
CA ALA A 79 -1.91 -1.89 11.62
C ALA A 79 -3.37 -1.43 11.48
N LEU A 80 -3.71 -0.27 12.04
CA LEU A 80 -5.04 0.34 11.92
C LEU A 80 -5.36 0.77 10.47
N LEU A 81 -4.36 1.20 9.70
CA LEU A 81 -4.53 1.49 8.26
C LEU A 81 -4.93 0.22 7.49
N PHE A 82 -4.29 -0.92 7.78
CA PHE A 82 -4.63 -2.20 7.13
C PHE A 82 -6.02 -2.68 7.51
N LEU A 83 -6.42 -2.54 8.78
CA LEU A 83 -7.79 -2.85 9.21
C LEU A 83 -8.82 -1.98 8.47
N GLY A 84 -8.54 -0.69 8.29
CA GLY A 84 -9.37 0.21 7.50
C GLY A 84 -9.45 -0.18 6.02
N PHE A 85 -8.35 -0.67 5.44
CA PHE A 85 -8.35 -1.21 4.07
C PHE A 85 -9.22 -2.46 3.92
N ASP A 86 -9.22 -3.34 4.92
CA ASP A 86 -10.04 -4.56 4.93
C ASP A 86 -11.54 -4.20 4.94
N PHE A 87 -11.95 -3.27 5.81
CA PHE A 87 -13.32 -2.76 5.82
C PHE A 87 -13.71 -2.05 4.53
N LEU A 88 -12.78 -1.31 3.91
CA LEU A 88 -13.05 -0.68 2.62
C LEU A 88 -13.30 -1.72 1.52
N LYS A 89 -12.53 -2.82 1.52
CA LYS A 89 -12.69 -3.93 0.58
C LYS A 89 -14.04 -4.62 0.79
N GLU A 90 -14.39 -4.96 2.03
CA GLU A 90 -15.68 -5.59 2.36
C GLU A 90 -16.86 -4.69 1.99
N GLY A 91 -16.78 -3.39 2.28
CA GLY A 91 -17.82 -2.42 1.91
C GLY A 91 -17.98 -2.26 0.39
N LEU A 92 -16.88 -2.30 -0.37
CA LEU A 92 -16.91 -2.26 -1.83
C LEU A 92 -17.50 -3.54 -2.42
N GLU A 93 -17.16 -4.72 -1.89
CA GLU A 93 -17.74 -5.99 -2.31
C GLU A 93 -19.24 -6.05 -1.99
N GLY A 94 -19.64 -5.64 -0.79
CA GLY A 94 -21.06 -5.53 -0.42
C GLY A 94 -21.83 -4.55 -1.31
N GLY A 95 -21.25 -3.39 -1.62
CA GLY A 95 -21.82 -2.41 -2.54
C GLY A 95 -21.90 -2.88 -3.99
N ALA A 96 -20.91 -3.63 -4.47
CA ALA A 96 -20.91 -4.20 -5.82
C ALA A 96 -22.03 -5.24 -6.02
N ASN A 97 -22.32 -6.05 -4.99
CA ASN A 97 -23.47 -6.96 -5.01
C ASN A 97 -24.81 -6.23 -5.05
N ALA A 98 -24.91 -5.05 -4.43
CA ALA A 98 -26.14 -4.25 -4.42
C ALA A 98 -26.42 -3.51 -5.75
N ILE A 99 -25.40 -3.24 -6.57
CA ILE A 99 -25.49 -2.52 -7.86
C ILE A 99 -25.21 -3.48 -9.03
N SER A 100 -25.36 -4.79 -8.82
CA SER A 100 -25.10 -5.78 -9.87
C SER A 100 -26.05 -5.59 -11.05
N LEU A 101 -25.51 -5.06 -12.15
CA LEU A 101 -26.19 -4.82 -13.42
C LEU A 101 -26.75 -6.10 -14.06
N GLU A 102 -26.38 -7.27 -13.55
CA GLU A 102 -26.99 -8.57 -13.84
C GLU A 102 -28.52 -8.57 -13.60
N GLN A 103 -28.98 -7.91 -12.53
CA GLN A 103 -30.42 -7.78 -12.22
C GLN A 103 -31.17 -6.84 -13.19
N PHE A 104 -30.46 -5.93 -13.85
CA PHE A 104 -31.03 -5.04 -14.86
C PHE A 104 -30.94 -5.63 -16.28
N SER A 105 -30.01 -6.58 -16.51
CA SER A 105 -29.91 -7.29 -17.80
C SER A 105 -30.96 -8.39 -17.94
N SER A 106 -31.43 -9.01 -16.85
CA SER A 106 -32.45 -10.08 -16.92
C SER A 106 -33.89 -9.58 -17.09
N SER A 107 -34.13 -8.26 -17.16
CA SER A 107 -35.46 -7.68 -17.35
C SER A 107 -35.73 -7.17 -18.77
N THR A 108 -34.87 -7.50 -19.75
CA THR A 108 -35.06 -7.11 -21.17
C THR A 108 -35.26 -8.31 -22.12
N VAL A 109 -35.64 -9.49 -21.62
CA VAL A 109 -36.33 -10.50 -22.45
C VAL A 109 -37.41 -11.21 -21.64
#